data_AF-A0A522FDD6-F1
#
_entry.id   AF-A0A522FDD6-F1
#
_cell.length_a   1.000
_cell.length_b   1.000
_cell.length_c   1.000
_cell.angle_alpha   90.00
_cell.angle_beta   90.00
_cell.angle_gamma   90.00
#
_symmetry.space_group_name_H-M   'P 1'
#
loop_
_entity.id
_entity.type
_entity.pdbx_description
1 polymer ?
#
loop_
_entity_poly.entity_id
_entity_poly.type
_entity_poly.pdbx_seq_one_letter_code
_entity_poly.pdbx_strand_id
1 'polypeptide(L)'
;MIGINPDDYVEITSFSHHPFYSKFILEIESNWNNNYYLNLPLNDFNNVVDYALLHNYSVCWDGDIRDGYNNGFAVLNDSVNTISQQKRQNAFDNYTTIDQHNMHIIGIARNDKGKEFYIVKNSSDYKDCGGYLYMSKEYFLLRTISVMVNKSAIPADIKKRVTKVL
;
A
#
# COMPACT_ATOMS: atom_id res chain seq x y z
N MET A 1 5.07 -28.57 -4.58
CA MET A 1 5.13 -27.21 -5.15
C MET A 1 3.74 -26.59 -4.99
N ILE A 2 3.63 -25.42 -4.38
CA ILE A 2 2.36 -24.84 -3.88
C ILE A 2 1.53 -24.08 -4.95
N GLY A 3 1.78 -24.30 -6.24
CA GLY A 3 0.95 -23.75 -7.33
C GLY A 3 1.04 -22.23 -7.55
N ILE A 4 1.99 -21.55 -6.90
CA ILE A 4 2.20 -20.11 -7.02
C ILE A 4 3.24 -19.84 -8.11
N ASN A 5 2.89 -18.95 -9.05
CA ASN A 5 3.83 -18.38 -10.01
C ASN A 5 4.23 -16.95 -9.56
N PRO A 6 5.48 -16.71 -9.13
CA PRO A 6 5.93 -15.38 -8.74
C PRO A 6 5.76 -14.31 -9.83
N ASP A 7 5.83 -14.69 -11.11
CA ASP A 7 5.67 -13.77 -12.24
C ASP A 7 4.24 -13.22 -12.38
N ASP A 8 3.27 -13.80 -11.66
CA ASP A 8 1.89 -13.29 -11.62
C ASP A 8 1.74 -12.10 -10.67
N TYR A 9 2.79 -11.71 -9.95
CA TYR A 9 2.77 -10.64 -8.95
C TYR A 9 3.68 -9.48 -9.34
N VAL A 10 3.36 -8.30 -8.82
CA VAL A 10 4.15 -7.08 -9.02
C VAL A 10 4.10 -6.23 -7.76
N GLU A 11 5.26 -5.70 -7.39
CA GLU A 11 5.38 -4.64 -6.39
C GLU A 11 5.02 -3.30 -7.03
N ILE A 12 4.09 -2.56 -6.43
CA ILE A 12 3.73 -1.22 -6.85
C ILE A 12 4.03 -0.21 -5.73
N THR A 13 4.42 0.99 -6.13
CA THR A 13 4.67 2.13 -5.23
C THR A 13 4.17 3.43 -5.88
N SER A 14 4.34 4.55 -5.19
CA SER A 14 3.89 5.87 -5.65
C SER A 14 4.79 6.97 -5.10
N PHE A 15 5.82 7.34 -5.86
CA PHE A 15 6.73 8.43 -5.53
C PHE A 15 7.05 9.28 -6.76
N SER A 16 7.20 10.59 -6.58
CA SER A 16 7.36 11.56 -7.68
C SER A 16 8.80 11.90 -8.03
N HIS A 17 9.79 11.35 -7.31
CA HIS A 17 11.22 11.52 -7.63
C HIS A 17 11.69 10.63 -8.80
N HIS A 18 10.86 9.67 -9.22
CA HIS A 18 11.03 8.90 -10.45
C HIS A 18 9.81 9.05 -11.37
N PRO A 19 9.94 8.80 -12.68
CA PRO A 19 8.81 8.86 -13.60
C PRO A 19 7.70 7.88 -13.20
N PHE A 20 6.45 8.29 -13.41
CA PHE A 20 5.30 7.41 -13.25
C PHE A 20 5.17 6.46 -14.45
N TYR A 21 4.49 5.33 -14.23
CA TYR A 21 4.27 4.25 -15.19
C TYR A 21 5.57 3.60 -15.68
N SER A 22 6.63 3.70 -14.88
CA SER A 22 7.91 3.01 -15.07
C SER A 22 8.30 2.23 -13.83
N LYS A 23 9.25 1.32 -14.00
CA LYS A 23 9.88 0.58 -12.91
C LYS A 23 11.17 1.27 -12.47
N PHE A 24 11.42 1.32 -11.18
CA PHE A 24 12.68 1.79 -10.60
C PHE A 24 13.07 0.95 -9.38
N ILE A 25 14.33 1.03 -8.98
CA ILE A 25 14.80 0.40 -7.73
C ILE A 25 14.41 1.34 -6.60
N LEU A 26 13.50 0.91 -5.73
CA LEU A 26 13.10 1.70 -4.57
C LEU A 26 14.24 1.72 -3.55
N GLU A 27 14.68 2.91 -3.17
CA GLU A 27 15.86 3.18 -2.36
C GLU A 27 15.57 3.01 -0.86
N ILE A 28 15.31 1.77 -0.45
CA ILE A 28 15.13 1.36 0.95
C ILE A 28 16.13 0.26 1.32
N GLU A 29 16.57 0.23 2.58
CA GLU A 29 17.58 -0.73 3.05
C GLU A 29 17.16 -2.19 2.88
N SER A 30 15.86 -2.48 3.05
CA SER A 30 15.27 -3.81 2.88
C SER A 30 15.30 -4.31 1.43
N ASN A 31 15.44 -3.41 0.44
CA ASN A 31 15.53 -3.76 -0.98
C ASN A 31 16.99 -4.03 -1.41
N TRP A 32 17.72 -4.81 -0.60
CA TRP A 32 19.14 -5.13 -0.80
C TRP A 32 19.46 -5.86 -2.13
N ASN A 33 18.46 -6.49 -2.76
CA ASN A 33 18.60 -7.18 -4.04
C ASN A 33 18.23 -6.30 -5.25
N ASN A 34 18.02 -4.99 -5.07
CA ASN A 34 17.71 -4.05 -6.14
C ASN A 34 16.48 -4.47 -6.98
N ASN A 35 15.42 -4.94 -6.32
CA ASN A 35 14.18 -5.29 -7.01
C ASN A 35 13.49 -4.04 -7.55
N TYR A 36 12.78 -4.22 -8.68
CA TYR A 36 12.07 -3.15 -9.36
C TYR A 36 10.63 -3.01 -8.86
N TYR A 37 10.23 -1.78 -8.54
CA TYR A 37 8.88 -1.40 -8.13
C TYR A 37 8.21 -0.61 -9.24
N LEU A 38 6.98 -0.97 -9.59
CA LEU A 38 6.18 -0.24 -10.56
C LEU A 38 5.65 1.05 -9.91
N ASN A 39 6.07 2.19 -10.43
CA ASN A 39 5.67 3.49 -9.91
C ASN A 39 4.35 3.96 -10.53
N LEU A 40 3.36 4.30 -9.71
CA LEU A 40 2.06 4.82 -10.15
C LEU A 40 1.78 6.18 -9.50
N PRO A 41 1.02 7.07 -10.16
CA PRO A 41 0.46 8.24 -9.46
C PRO A 41 -0.41 7.80 -8.29
N LEU A 42 -0.46 8.58 -7.21
CA LEU A 42 -1.13 8.21 -5.96
C LEU A 42 -2.59 7.74 -6.14
N ASN A 43 -3.31 8.38 -7.07
CA ASN A 43 -4.69 8.00 -7.37
C ASN A 43 -4.78 6.60 -8.00
N ASP A 44 -3.89 6.28 -8.94
CA ASP A 44 -3.84 4.98 -9.62
C ASP A 44 -3.32 3.90 -8.68
N PHE A 45 -2.32 4.22 -7.86
CA PHE A 45 -1.83 3.35 -6.77
C PHE A 45 -2.98 2.94 -5.84
N ASN A 46 -3.77 3.92 -5.39
CA ASN A 46 -4.93 3.65 -4.56
C ASN A 46 -6.00 2.82 -5.30
N ASN A 47 -6.29 3.16 -6.55
CA ASN A 47 -7.30 2.48 -7.36
C ASN A 47 -6.94 1.00 -7.59
N VAL A 48 -5.66 0.66 -7.76
CA VAL A 48 -5.22 -0.73 -7.88
C VAL A 48 -5.55 -1.52 -6.61
N VAL A 49 -5.28 -0.96 -5.43
CA VAL A 49 -5.57 -1.64 -4.15
C VAL A 49 -7.06 -1.80 -3.93
N ASP A 50 -7.85 -0.75 -4.14
CA ASP A 50 -9.31 -0.83 -4.04
C ASP A 50 -9.89 -1.87 -5.00
N TYR A 51 -9.46 -1.83 -6.26
CA TYR A 51 -9.91 -2.76 -7.27
C TYR A 51 -9.56 -4.20 -6.90
N ALA A 52 -8.33 -4.45 -6.43
CA ALA A 52 -7.90 -5.77 -6.01
C ALA A 52 -8.81 -6.34 -4.91
N LEU A 53 -9.04 -5.56 -3.85
CA LEU A 53 -9.87 -5.97 -2.71
C LEU A 53 -11.34 -6.20 -3.11
N LEU A 54 -11.84 -5.46 -4.10
CA LEU A 54 -13.20 -5.62 -4.63
C LEU A 54 -13.34 -6.78 -5.64
N HIS A 55 -12.24 -7.35 -6.13
CA HIS A 55 -12.23 -8.40 -7.15
C HIS A 55 -11.61 -9.72 -6.66
N ASN A 56 -11.81 -10.05 -5.38
CA ASN A 56 -11.37 -11.29 -4.73
C ASN A 56 -9.84 -11.46 -4.66
N TYR A 57 -9.09 -10.36 -4.66
CA TYR A 57 -7.67 -10.36 -4.37
C TYR A 57 -7.41 -9.71 -3.01
N SER A 58 -6.33 -10.13 -2.39
CA SER A 58 -5.74 -9.49 -1.21
C SER A 58 -4.39 -8.87 -1.60
N VAL A 59 -3.87 -7.94 -0.81
CA VAL A 59 -2.59 -7.29 -1.12
C VAL A 59 -1.61 -7.39 0.05
N CYS A 60 -0.35 -7.67 -0.23
CA CYS A 60 0.72 -7.52 0.77
C CYS A 60 1.01 -6.03 0.91
N TRP A 61 1.21 -5.56 2.13
CA TRP A 61 1.41 -4.16 2.44
C TRP A 61 2.70 -4.00 3.23
N ASP A 62 3.55 -3.09 2.77
CA ASP A 62 4.76 -2.68 3.46
C ASP A 62 4.64 -1.19 3.80
N GLY A 63 4.97 -0.82 5.04
CA GLY A 63 4.83 0.56 5.46
C GLY A 63 5.33 0.88 6.86
N ASP A 64 4.95 2.07 7.30
CA ASP A 64 5.34 2.62 8.60
C ASP A 64 4.18 2.53 9.59
N ILE A 65 4.41 1.90 10.76
CA ILE A 65 3.44 1.83 11.86
C ILE A 65 3.89 2.56 13.13
N ARG A 66 4.96 3.36 13.07
CA ARG A 66 5.55 4.00 14.25
C ARG A 66 4.62 4.99 14.93
N ASP A 67 3.66 5.56 14.19
CA ASP A 67 2.64 6.47 14.71
C ASP A 67 1.25 6.13 14.17
N GLY A 68 0.21 6.61 14.86
CA GLY A 68 -1.20 6.44 14.47
C GLY A 68 -1.76 5.02 14.57
N TYR A 69 -0.94 4.02 14.89
CA TYR A 69 -1.36 2.64 15.16
C TYR A 69 -1.56 2.40 16.66
N ASN A 70 -2.81 2.19 17.07
CA ASN A 70 -3.17 1.86 18.45
C ASN A 70 -4.55 1.20 18.54
N ASN A 71 -4.73 0.26 19.48
CA ASN A 71 -6.01 -0.38 19.79
C ASN A 71 -6.77 -0.92 18.56
N GLY A 72 -6.06 -1.55 17.62
CA GLY A 72 -6.63 -2.13 16.40
C GLY A 72 -7.00 -1.12 15.32
N PHE A 73 -6.56 0.13 15.42
CA PHE A 73 -6.76 1.16 14.41
C PHE A 73 -5.44 1.76 13.96
N ALA A 74 -5.30 1.99 12.66
CA ALA A 74 -4.21 2.75 12.07
C ALA A 74 -4.80 4.01 11.41
N VAL A 75 -4.73 5.14 12.11
CA VAL A 75 -5.37 6.40 11.74
C VAL A 75 -4.41 7.58 11.93
N LEU A 76 -4.43 8.55 11.03
CA LEU A 76 -3.69 9.80 11.19
C LEU A 76 -4.45 10.74 12.12
N ASN A 77 -3.74 11.60 12.85
CA ASN A 77 -4.36 12.65 13.65
C ASN A 77 -5.15 13.63 12.76
N ASP A 78 -6.30 14.12 13.27
CA ASP A 78 -7.34 14.87 12.54
C ASP A 78 -6.86 16.10 11.75
N SER A 79 -5.67 16.63 12.03
CA SER A 79 -5.07 17.75 11.30
C SER A 79 -4.64 17.42 9.86
N VAL A 80 -4.72 16.15 9.45
CA VAL A 80 -4.32 15.70 8.11
C VAL A 80 -5.51 15.68 7.16
N ASN A 81 -5.90 16.88 6.71
CA ASN A 81 -6.92 17.05 5.68
C ASN A 81 -6.31 16.78 4.29
N THR A 82 -6.56 15.59 3.75
CA THR A 82 -6.15 15.10 2.41
C THR A 82 -4.65 14.80 2.23
N ILE A 83 -4.35 13.62 1.66
CA ILE A 83 -2.99 13.22 1.29
C ILE A 83 -2.76 13.53 -0.19
N SER A 84 -1.81 14.42 -0.48
CA SER A 84 -1.36 14.71 -1.84
C SER A 84 -0.10 13.92 -2.19
N GLN A 85 0.19 13.79 -3.49
CA GLN A 85 1.44 13.20 -3.98
C GLN A 85 2.67 13.87 -3.34
N GLN A 86 2.68 15.21 -3.27
CA GLN A 86 3.79 15.96 -2.68
C GLN A 86 3.93 15.68 -1.18
N LYS A 87 2.82 15.58 -0.44
CA LYS A 87 2.85 15.28 1.00
C LYS A 87 3.43 13.90 1.26
N ARG A 88 3.03 12.90 0.46
CA ARG A 88 3.58 11.56 0.49
C ARG A 88 5.08 11.54 0.14
N GLN A 89 5.49 12.25 -0.92
CA GLN A 89 6.90 12.35 -1.30
C GLN A 89 7.74 12.97 -0.18
N ASN A 90 7.29 14.11 0.38
CA ASN A 90 7.98 14.76 1.49
C ASN A 90 8.12 13.82 2.70
N ALA A 91 7.11 13.00 2.98
CA ALA A 91 7.15 12.08 4.11
C ALA A 91 8.19 10.96 3.94
N PHE A 92 8.44 10.53 2.70
CA PHE A 92 9.52 9.60 2.37
C PHE A 92 10.89 10.31 2.45
N ASP A 93 11.05 11.46 1.81
CA ASP A 93 12.32 12.20 1.75
C ASP A 93 12.85 12.63 3.13
N ASN A 94 11.94 12.92 4.06
CA ASN A 94 12.29 13.36 5.42
C ASN A 94 12.27 12.22 6.45
N TYR A 95 12.13 10.97 6.02
CA TYR A 95 12.09 9.78 6.88
C TYR A 95 10.97 9.78 7.93
N THR A 96 9.93 10.58 7.73
CA THR A 96 8.72 10.49 8.57
C THR A 96 7.85 9.31 8.19
N THR A 97 8.03 8.75 6.99
CA THR A 97 7.54 7.42 6.58
C THR A 97 8.74 6.60 6.12
N ILE A 98 8.97 5.46 6.78
CA ILE A 98 10.03 4.51 6.44
C ILE A 98 9.46 3.10 6.28
N ASP A 99 10.23 2.20 5.69
CA ASP A 99 9.89 0.77 5.66
C ASP A 99 10.18 0.13 7.03
N GLN A 100 9.13 -0.26 7.76
CA GLN A 100 9.26 -0.73 9.14
C GLN A 100 8.48 -2.00 9.43
N HIS A 101 7.35 -2.23 8.74
CA HIS A 101 6.47 -3.36 9.04
C HIS A 101 5.69 -3.83 7.82
N ASN A 102 5.41 -5.14 7.79
CA ASN A 102 4.70 -5.79 6.70
C ASN A 102 3.44 -6.47 7.22
N MET A 103 2.33 -6.31 6.49
CA MET A 103 1.04 -6.89 6.83
C MET A 103 0.26 -7.29 5.57
N HIS A 104 -0.95 -7.80 5.75
CA HIS A 104 -1.78 -8.29 4.66
C HIS A 104 -3.14 -7.60 4.68
N ILE A 105 -3.44 -6.80 3.66
CA ILE A 105 -4.76 -6.19 3.50
C ILE A 105 -5.69 -7.20 2.81
N ILE A 106 -6.81 -7.49 3.46
CA ILE A 106 -7.72 -8.58 3.06
C ILE A 106 -9.14 -8.13 2.77
N GLY A 107 -9.47 -6.85 2.99
CA GLY A 107 -10.80 -6.35 2.68
C GLY A 107 -10.99 -4.88 3.03
N ILE A 108 -12.23 -4.43 2.87
CA ILE A 108 -12.68 -3.07 3.17
C ILE A 108 -13.84 -3.16 4.16
N ALA A 109 -13.77 -2.38 5.23
CA ALA A 109 -14.84 -2.19 6.20
C ALA A 109 -15.34 -0.73 6.12
N ARG A 110 -16.58 -0.51 6.57
CA ARG A 110 -17.15 0.83 6.74
C ARG A 110 -17.66 0.98 8.17
N ASN A 111 -17.46 2.16 8.75
CA ASN A 111 -18.11 2.49 10.02
C ASN A 111 -19.57 2.95 9.80
N ASP A 112 -20.24 3.27 10.91
CA ASP A 112 -21.61 3.78 10.96
C ASP A 112 -21.84 5.08 10.17
N LYS A 113 -20.78 5.87 9.96
CA LYS A 113 -20.79 7.12 9.17
C LYS A 113 -20.39 6.90 7.71
N GLY A 114 -20.16 5.66 7.29
CA GLY A 114 -19.74 5.31 5.93
C GLY A 114 -18.26 5.57 5.63
N LYS A 115 -17.44 5.95 6.61
CA LYS A 115 -15.99 6.09 6.43
C LYS A 115 -15.38 4.71 6.18
N GLU A 116 -14.60 4.60 5.11
CA GLU A 116 -13.91 3.37 4.72
C GLU A 116 -12.60 3.17 5.49
N PHE A 117 -12.36 1.90 5.82
CA PHE A 117 -11.14 1.39 6.40
C PHE A 117 -10.73 0.12 5.66
N TYR A 118 -9.44 -0.11 5.52
CA TYR A 118 -8.91 -1.40 5.12
C TYR A 118 -8.86 -2.34 6.31
N ILE A 119 -9.26 -3.59 6.10
CA ILE A 119 -9.08 -4.67 7.08
C ILE A 119 -7.70 -5.26 6.83
N VAL A 120 -6.82 -5.14 7.82
CA VAL A 120 -5.42 -5.53 7.72
C VAL A 120 -5.16 -6.63 8.73
N LYS A 121 -4.66 -7.78 8.25
CA LYS A 121 -4.22 -8.90 9.07
C LYS A 121 -2.75 -8.71 9.43
N ASN A 122 -2.47 -8.76 10.72
CA ASN A 122 -1.12 -8.72 11.27
C ASN A 122 -0.61 -10.14 11.59
N SER A 123 0.69 -10.27 11.83
CA SER A 123 1.33 -11.52 12.30
C SER A 123 1.49 -11.58 13.82
N SER A 124 0.83 -10.67 14.53
CA SER A 124 0.79 -10.52 15.99
C SER A 124 -0.65 -10.24 16.41
N ASP A 125 -0.99 -10.44 17.68
CA ASP A 125 -2.25 -9.99 18.29
C ASP A 125 -2.06 -8.78 19.23
N TYR A 126 -0.82 -8.36 19.44
CA TYR A 126 -0.48 -7.24 20.31
C TYR A 126 -0.95 -5.91 19.73
N LYS A 127 -1.81 -5.19 20.48
CA LYS A 127 -2.50 -3.94 20.07
C LYS A 127 -3.45 -4.11 18.87
N ASP A 128 -3.84 -5.33 18.56
CA ASP A 128 -4.77 -5.67 17.49
C ASP A 128 -6.13 -6.11 18.01
N CYS A 129 -7.12 -6.17 17.12
CA CYS A 129 -8.42 -6.79 17.33
C CYS A 129 -8.37 -8.28 17.02
N GLY A 130 -7.58 -9.05 17.78
CA GLY A 130 -7.40 -10.50 17.56
C GLY A 130 -6.58 -10.80 16.31
N GLY A 131 -5.53 -10.02 16.06
CA GLY A 131 -4.64 -10.13 14.90
C GLY A 131 -5.08 -9.36 13.66
N TYR A 132 -6.12 -8.53 13.79
CA TYR A 132 -6.59 -7.62 12.75
C TYR A 132 -6.58 -6.18 13.23
N LEU A 133 -6.40 -5.25 12.28
CA LEU A 133 -6.58 -3.82 12.51
C LEU A 133 -7.32 -3.17 11.35
N TYR A 134 -7.85 -1.99 11.62
CA TYR A 134 -8.59 -1.16 10.67
C TYR A 134 -7.77 0.07 10.31
N MET A 135 -7.29 0.12 9.07
CA MET A 135 -6.43 1.19 8.58
C MET A 135 -7.25 2.20 7.79
N SER A 136 -7.20 3.48 8.15
CA SER A 136 -7.91 4.50 7.37
C SER A 136 -7.25 4.71 6.02
N LYS A 137 -8.04 5.20 5.05
CA LYS A 137 -7.54 5.54 3.72
C LYS A 137 -6.38 6.53 3.77
N GLU A 138 -6.49 7.56 4.59
CA GLU A 138 -5.46 8.59 4.72
C GLU A 138 -4.16 8.02 5.30
N TYR A 139 -4.28 7.12 6.29
CA TYR A 139 -3.14 6.41 6.84
C TYR A 139 -2.43 5.59 5.76
N PHE A 140 -3.18 4.76 5.03
CA PHE A 140 -2.66 3.98 3.91
C PHE A 140 -1.94 4.87 2.89
N LEU A 141 -2.57 5.95 2.42
CA LEU A 141 -1.98 6.81 1.39
C LEU A 141 -0.68 7.50 1.85
N LEU A 142 -0.53 7.78 3.14
CA LEU A 142 0.67 8.45 3.67
C LEU A 142 1.76 7.46 4.08
N ARG A 143 1.39 6.36 4.75
CA ARG A 143 2.31 5.47 5.48
C ARG A 143 2.77 4.24 4.70
N THR A 144 2.11 3.91 3.59
CA THR A 144 2.52 2.78 2.75
C THR A 144 3.84 3.10 2.03
N ILE A 145 4.77 2.16 1.96
CA ILE A 145 5.95 2.20 1.10
C ILE A 145 5.65 1.52 -0.24
N SER A 146 5.15 0.28 -0.18
CA SER A 146 4.80 -0.54 -1.34
C SER A 146 3.62 -1.46 -1.03
N VAL A 147 3.03 -1.99 -2.10
CA VAL A 147 2.14 -3.14 -2.00
C VAL A 147 2.43 -4.14 -3.11
N MET A 148 2.36 -5.42 -2.77
CA MET A 148 2.39 -6.50 -3.75
C MET A 148 0.97 -6.88 -4.15
N VAL A 149 0.72 -6.92 -5.46
CA VAL A 149 -0.58 -7.30 -6.01
C VAL A 149 -0.42 -8.35 -7.11
N ASN A 150 -1.46 -9.17 -7.31
CA ASN A 150 -1.53 -10.01 -8.50
C ASN A 150 -1.80 -9.14 -9.74
N LYS A 151 -1.11 -9.39 -10.86
CA LYS A 151 -1.23 -8.63 -12.12
C LYS A 151 -2.62 -8.71 -12.77
N SER A 152 -3.45 -9.68 -12.36
CA SER A 152 -4.85 -9.79 -12.77
C SER A 152 -5.77 -8.84 -11.99
N ALA A 153 -5.31 -8.35 -10.85
CA ALA A 153 -6.00 -7.39 -9.99
C ALA A 153 -5.72 -5.91 -10.36
N ILE A 154 -5.02 -5.66 -11.47
CA ILE A 154 -4.76 -4.31 -11.98
C ILE A 154 -5.89 -3.90 -12.93
N PRO A 155 -6.58 -2.77 -12.69
CA PRO A 155 -7.59 -2.23 -13.60
C PRO A 155 -7.12 -2.17 -15.05
N ALA A 156 -8.01 -2.49 -16.00
CA ALA A 156 -7.65 -2.63 -17.41
C ALA A 156 -7.08 -1.34 -18.03
N ASP A 157 -7.54 -0.17 -17.60
CA ASP A 157 -7.06 1.14 -18.03
C ASP A 157 -5.65 1.44 -17.51
N ILE A 158 -5.35 1.11 -16.25
CA ILE A 158 -3.99 1.21 -15.69
C ILE A 158 -3.08 0.19 -16.37
N LYS A 159 -3.53 -1.06 -16.54
CA LYS A 159 -2.78 -2.14 -17.20
C LYS A 159 -2.33 -1.75 -18.61
N LYS A 160 -3.16 -1.04 -19.37
CA LYS A 160 -2.79 -0.48 -20.70
C LYS A 160 -1.66 0.53 -20.64
N ARG A 161 -1.60 1.37 -19.59
CA ARG A 161 -0.53 2.38 -19.41
C ARG A 161 0.81 1.75 -19.05
N VAL A 162 0.79 0.60 -18.37
CA VAL A 162 1.99 -0.09 -17.89
C VAL A 162 2.34 -1.36 -18.66
N THR A 163 1.68 -1.63 -19.79
CA THR A 163 1.85 -2.89 -20.55
C THR A 163 3.30 -3.16 -20.98
N LYS A 164 4.09 -2.11 -21.23
CA LYS A 164 5.50 -2.27 -21.63
C LYS A 164 6.44 -2.64 -20.48
N VAL A 165 5.97 -2.51 -19.24
CA VAL A 165 6.78 -2.69 -18.03
C VAL A 165 6.23 -3.76 -17.09
N LEU A 166 5.04 -4.32 -17.35
CA LEU A 166 4.42 -5.41 -16.56
C LEU A 166 4.96 -6.79 -16.91
#